data_AF-A0ABD2W2G5-F1
#
_entry.id   AF-A0ABD2W2G5-F1
#
_cell.length_a   1.000
_cell.length_b   1.000
_cell.length_c   1.000
_cell.angle_alpha   90.00
_cell.angle_beta   90.00
_cell.angle_gamma   90.00
#
_symmetry.space_group_name_H-M   'P 1'
#
loop_
_entity.id
_entity.type
_entity.pdbx_description
1 polymer ?
#
loop_
_entity_poly.entity_id
_entity_poly.type
_entity_poly.pdbx_seq_one_letter_code
_entity_poly.pdbx_strand_id
1 'polypeptide(L)'
;MSKIALRIQNAEEQFSNLFIHLGPFHIMLSYHKALGKFINGSGSTNVLIVSEVLSSGSIRTFLDGKYFSRSRKIHPLLSLALRILHFKGFLEEEKLELDSLNNVKTFLTSFNNQNDHQMLDSSTYEILENYEAYTADTFSKKHGKTPEIFLLYTKLVDYYIMMELSIRQADLEIYKFTLSKISNIFFIMNHQNYAKYLTIYLDKLENIESSHPGLLNDYKDCTFGIRRTTKPLSRIPIDLTLEQTVNKDAA
;
A
#
# COMPACT_ATOMS: atom_id res chain seq x y z
N MET A 1 14.18 -15.01 8.68
CA MET A 1 15.56 -14.61 9.00
C MET A 1 15.64 -13.46 10.01
N SER A 2 14.88 -12.37 9.88
CA SER A 2 15.04 -11.17 10.73
C SER A 2 14.90 -11.39 12.25
N LYS A 3 14.05 -12.35 12.68
CA LYS A 3 13.95 -12.76 14.09
C LYS A 3 15.27 -13.32 14.65
N ILE A 4 16.00 -14.09 13.85
CA ILE A 4 17.27 -14.71 14.28
C ILE A 4 18.34 -13.61 14.34
N ALA A 5 18.42 -12.76 13.30
CA ALA A 5 19.34 -11.63 13.28
C ALA A 5 19.15 -10.71 14.50
N LEU A 6 17.92 -10.35 14.85
CA LEU A 6 17.64 -9.51 16.03
C LEU A 6 18.01 -10.20 17.34
N ARG A 7 17.89 -11.53 17.43
CA ARG A 7 18.31 -12.29 18.62
C ARG A 7 19.83 -12.32 18.76
N ILE A 8 20.54 -12.54 17.65
CA ILE A 8 22.01 -12.53 17.62
C ILE A 8 22.53 -11.15 18.01
N GLN A 9 22.00 -10.09 17.40
CA GLN A 9 22.35 -8.71 17.75
C GLN A 9 22.13 -8.40 19.24
N ASN A 10 21.04 -8.90 19.82
CA ASN A 10 20.78 -8.67 21.25
C ASN A 10 21.67 -9.50 22.17
N ALA A 11 22.24 -10.61 21.70
CA ALA A 11 23.06 -11.52 22.50
C ALA A 11 24.56 -11.21 22.40
N GLU A 12 24.99 -10.58 21.31
CA GLU A 12 26.40 -10.39 20.99
C GLU A 12 26.71 -8.91 20.73
N GLU A 13 27.51 -8.31 21.62
CA GLU A 13 27.87 -6.89 21.58
C GLU A 13 28.56 -6.47 20.27
N GLN A 14 29.31 -7.38 19.64
CA GLN A 14 29.97 -7.12 18.36
C GLN A 14 29.02 -6.73 17.22
N PHE A 15 27.72 -7.01 17.35
CA PHE A 15 26.70 -6.65 16.35
C PHE A 15 25.81 -5.47 16.80
N SER A 16 26.15 -4.77 17.89
CA SER A 16 25.36 -3.64 18.40
C SER A 16 25.20 -2.53 17.36
N ASN A 17 26.21 -2.33 16.52
CA ASN A 17 26.27 -1.26 15.52
C ASN A 17 25.70 -1.68 14.15
N LEU A 18 25.08 -2.87 14.04
CA LEU A 18 24.49 -3.34 12.80
C LEU A 18 23.03 -2.86 12.67
N PHE A 19 22.73 -2.11 11.61
CA PHE A 19 21.33 -1.81 11.31
C PHE A 19 20.66 -2.98 10.57
N ILE A 20 19.71 -3.67 11.22
CA ILE A 20 18.95 -4.75 10.59
C ILE A 20 17.77 -4.17 9.81
N HIS A 21 17.90 -4.14 8.49
CA HIS A 21 16.83 -3.74 7.57
C HIS A 21 15.81 -4.87 7.38
N LEU A 22 14.52 -4.60 7.61
CA LEU A 22 13.47 -5.58 7.33
C LEU A 22 13.10 -5.58 5.84
N GLY A 23 13.03 -6.76 5.26
CA GLY A 23 12.71 -6.97 3.85
C GLY A 23 11.35 -6.39 3.43
N PRO A 24 11.33 -5.31 2.61
CA PRO A 24 10.08 -4.67 2.22
C PRO A 24 9.16 -5.58 1.40
N PHE A 25 9.72 -6.50 0.61
CA PHE A 25 8.92 -7.47 -0.15
C PHE A 25 8.17 -8.44 0.76
N HIS A 26 8.82 -8.97 1.79
CA HIS A 26 8.16 -9.84 2.77
C HIS A 26 7.10 -9.12 3.63
N ILE A 27 7.32 -7.83 3.92
CA ILE A 27 6.32 -6.98 4.55
C ILE A 27 5.10 -6.87 3.63
N MET A 28 5.29 -6.55 2.35
CA MET A 28 4.18 -6.46 1.37
C MET A 28 3.45 -7.81 1.19
N LEU A 29 4.16 -8.93 1.11
CA LEU A 29 3.57 -10.28 1.07
C LEU A 29 2.66 -10.53 2.27
N SER A 30 3.14 -10.20 3.46
CA SER A 30 2.40 -10.38 4.70
C SER A 30 1.20 -9.43 4.77
N TYR A 31 1.34 -8.23 4.22
CA TYR A 31 0.26 -7.26 4.11
C TYR A 31 -0.82 -7.72 3.13
N HIS A 32 -0.46 -8.31 1.98
CA HIS A 32 -1.45 -8.93 1.08
C HIS A 32 -2.27 -10.01 1.78
N LYS A 33 -1.64 -10.83 2.61
CA LYS A 33 -2.37 -11.83 3.42
C LYS A 33 -3.32 -11.15 4.43
N ALA A 34 -2.91 -10.04 5.04
CA ALA A 34 -3.77 -9.28 5.94
C ALA A 34 -4.97 -8.66 5.19
N LEU A 35 -4.76 -8.10 4.00
CA LEU A 35 -5.81 -7.61 3.11
C LEU A 35 -6.77 -8.73 2.68
N GLY A 36 -6.22 -9.88 2.29
CA GLY A 36 -7.00 -11.07 1.95
C GLY A 36 -7.88 -11.53 3.12
N LYS A 37 -7.34 -11.56 4.34
CA LYS A 37 -8.11 -11.86 5.54
C LYS A 37 -9.22 -10.83 5.78
N PHE A 38 -8.96 -9.54 5.57
CA PHE A 38 -9.95 -8.47 5.74
C PHE A 38 -11.16 -8.63 4.82
N ILE A 39 -10.94 -8.97 3.55
CA ILE A 39 -12.03 -9.14 2.55
C ILE A 39 -12.60 -10.56 2.50
N ASN A 40 -12.10 -11.48 3.32
CA ASN A 40 -12.60 -12.84 3.30
C ASN A 40 -14.03 -12.87 3.89
N GLY A 41 -14.99 -13.35 3.09
CA GLY A 41 -16.40 -13.38 3.48
C GLY A 41 -17.17 -12.08 3.22
N SER A 42 -16.56 -11.04 2.63
CA SER A 42 -17.26 -9.79 2.27
C SER A 42 -18.06 -9.88 0.96
N GLY A 43 -18.03 -11.02 0.28
CA GLY A 43 -18.55 -11.17 -1.09
C GLY A 43 -17.57 -10.73 -2.18
N SER A 44 -16.45 -10.07 -1.84
CA SER A 44 -15.46 -9.61 -2.83
C SER A 44 -14.85 -10.76 -3.65
N THR A 45 -14.65 -11.94 -3.06
CA THR A 45 -14.17 -13.12 -3.81
C THR A 45 -15.17 -13.57 -4.86
N ASN A 46 -16.48 -13.49 -4.59
CA ASN A 46 -17.51 -13.84 -5.55
C ASN A 46 -17.54 -12.85 -6.70
N VAL A 47 -17.42 -11.55 -6.40
CA VAL A 47 -17.30 -10.50 -7.42
C VAL A 47 -16.14 -10.80 -8.36
N LEU A 48 -14.96 -11.12 -7.82
CA LEU A 48 -13.76 -11.43 -8.61
C LEU A 48 -13.91 -12.69 -9.49
N ILE A 49 -14.70 -13.67 -9.06
CA ILE A 49 -14.97 -14.90 -9.82
C ILE A 49 -15.97 -14.62 -10.94
N VAL A 50 -17.09 -13.97 -10.61
CA VAL A 50 -18.16 -13.66 -11.58
C VAL A 50 -17.66 -12.68 -12.64
N SER A 51 -16.73 -11.78 -12.29
CA SER A 51 -16.09 -10.88 -13.23
C SER A 51 -14.90 -11.49 -13.98
N GLU A 52 -14.64 -12.80 -13.84
CA GLU A 52 -13.54 -13.54 -14.48
C GLU A 52 -12.12 -13.00 -14.19
N VAL A 53 -11.96 -12.17 -13.16
CA VAL A 53 -10.66 -11.62 -12.74
C VAL A 53 -9.84 -12.69 -11.99
N LEU A 54 -10.52 -13.59 -11.29
CA LEU A 54 -9.92 -14.65 -10.50
C LEU A 54 -10.65 -15.97 -10.68
N SER A 55 -9.92 -17.04 -11.05
CA SER A 55 -10.51 -18.38 -11.08
C SER A 55 -10.79 -18.91 -9.68
N SER A 56 -11.81 -19.76 -9.54
CA SER A 56 -12.19 -20.38 -8.26
C SER A 56 -11.04 -21.14 -7.59
N GLY A 57 -10.23 -21.84 -8.38
CA GLY A 57 -9.03 -22.54 -7.89
C GLY A 57 -7.93 -21.60 -7.35
N SER A 58 -7.99 -20.30 -7.64
CA SER A 58 -6.98 -19.33 -7.22
C SER A 58 -7.35 -18.54 -5.96
N ILE A 59 -8.59 -18.64 -5.47
CA ILE A 59 -9.11 -17.84 -4.33
C ILE A 59 -8.20 -17.97 -3.11
N ARG A 60 -7.97 -19.21 -2.65
CA ARG A 60 -7.16 -19.50 -1.45
C ARG A 60 -5.80 -18.82 -1.54
N THR A 61 -5.18 -18.92 -2.71
CA THR A 61 -3.82 -18.43 -2.92
C THR A 61 -3.74 -16.91 -3.05
N PHE A 62 -4.81 -16.26 -3.48
CA PHE A 62 -4.99 -14.81 -3.45
C PHE A 62 -5.21 -14.31 -2.01
N LEU A 63 -6.16 -14.91 -1.28
CA LEU A 63 -6.45 -14.53 0.11
C LEU A 63 -5.27 -14.76 1.05
N ASP A 64 -4.50 -15.83 0.83
CA ASP A 64 -3.29 -16.12 1.62
C ASP A 64 -2.09 -15.23 1.22
N GLY A 65 -2.21 -14.38 0.19
CA GLY A 65 -1.13 -13.52 -0.29
C GLY A 65 0.08 -14.28 -0.88
N LYS A 66 -0.07 -15.56 -1.21
CA LYS A 66 1.04 -16.44 -1.63
C LYS A 66 1.63 -16.08 -2.99
N TYR A 67 0.79 -15.66 -3.93
CA TYR A 67 1.24 -15.24 -5.26
C TYR A 67 1.33 -13.72 -5.33
N PHE A 68 2.51 -13.19 -5.03
CA PHE A 68 2.75 -11.74 -4.99
C PHE A 68 2.26 -11.02 -6.24
N SER A 69 2.65 -11.48 -7.43
CA SER A 69 2.29 -10.86 -8.71
C SER A 69 0.78 -10.80 -8.95
N ARG A 70 0.03 -11.74 -8.38
CA ARG A 70 -1.43 -11.77 -8.48
C ARG A 70 -2.05 -10.77 -7.52
N SER A 71 -1.70 -10.83 -6.24
CA SER A 71 -2.21 -9.90 -5.22
C SER A 71 -1.88 -8.44 -5.55
N ARG A 72 -0.65 -8.18 -6.02
CA ARG A 72 -0.19 -6.86 -6.50
C ARG A 72 -1.06 -6.27 -7.62
N LYS A 73 -1.68 -7.10 -8.46
CA LYS A 73 -2.57 -6.64 -9.53
C LYS A 73 -4.03 -6.54 -9.08
N ILE A 74 -4.52 -7.56 -8.38
CA ILE A 74 -5.95 -7.69 -8.06
C ILE A 74 -6.38 -6.72 -6.96
N HIS A 75 -5.56 -6.48 -5.92
CA HIS A 75 -5.96 -5.58 -4.85
C HIS A 75 -6.20 -4.13 -5.34
N PRO A 76 -5.28 -3.51 -6.12
CA PRO A 76 -5.53 -2.20 -6.72
C PRO A 76 -6.70 -2.20 -7.70
N LEU A 77 -6.85 -3.24 -8.53
CA LEU A 77 -7.96 -3.35 -9.48
C LEU A 77 -9.32 -3.35 -8.77
N LEU A 78 -9.46 -4.19 -7.73
CA LEU A 78 -10.68 -4.25 -6.93
C LEU A 78 -10.93 -2.93 -6.19
N SER A 79 -9.89 -2.32 -5.63
CA SER A 79 -9.99 -1.01 -4.98
C SER A 79 -10.51 0.07 -5.94
N LEU A 80 -9.97 0.13 -7.15
CA LEU A 80 -10.42 1.05 -8.19
C LEU A 80 -11.88 0.80 -8.57
N ALA A 81 -12.27 -0.46 -8.79
CA ALA A 81 -13.65 -0.81 -9.12
C ALA A 81 -14.64 -0.38 -8.03
N LEU A 82 -14.29 -0.59 -6.76
CA LEU A 82 -15.11 -0.17 -5.62
C LEU A 82 -15.23 1.36 -5.52
N ARG A 83 -14.14 2.10 -5.76
CA ARG A 83 -14.16 3.57 -5.77
C ARG A 83 -14.98 4.12 -6.93
N ILE A 84 -14.94 3.48 -8.09
CA ILE A 84 -15.81 3.83 -9.23
C ILE A 84 -17.29 3.61 -8.87
N LEU A 85 -17.63 2.48 -8.26
CA LEU A 85 -19.00 2.21 -7.82
C LEU A 85 -19.47 3.22 -6.76
N HIS A 86 -18.61 3.56 -5.79
CA HIS A 86 -18.90 4.55 -4.77
C HIS A 86 -19.11 5.95 -5.38
N PHE A 87 -18.27 6.36 -6.33
CA PHE A 87 -18.43 7.62 -7.04
C PHE A 87 -19.71 7.66 -7.88
N LYS A 88 -20.10 6.56 -8.51
CA LYS A 88 -21.41 6.47 -9.20
C LYS A 88 -22.58 6.67 -8.24
N GLY A 89 -22.53 6.06 -7.06
CA GLY A 89 -23.55 6.28 -6.02
C GLY A 89 -23.65 7.73 -5.58
N PHE A 90 -22.52 8.42 -5.45
CA PHE A 90 -22.49 9.87 -5.20
C PHE A 90 -23.20 10.66 -6.31
N LEU A 91 -22.89 10.39 -7.58
CA LEU A 91 -23.51 11.09 -8.70
C LEU A 91 -25.03 10.86 -8.75
N GLU A 92 -25.49 9.65 -8.44
CA GLU A 92 -26.91 9.32 -8.37
C GLU A 92 -27.62 10.09 -7.23
N GLU A 93 -27.00 10.22 -6.06
CA GLU A 93 -27.57 10.96 -4.91
C GLU A 93 -27.65 12.47 -5.19
N GLU A 94 -26.59 13.04 -5.75
CA GLU A 94 -26.53 14.46 -6.13
C GLU A 94 -27.28 14.78 -7.43
N LYS A 95 -27.80 13.76 -8.12
CA LYS A 95 -28.47 13.89 -9.44
C LYS A 95 -27.58 14.57 -10.49
N LEU A 96 -26.29 14.25 -10.45
CA LEU A 96 -25.29 14.74 -11.39
C LEU A 96 -25.10 13.74 -12.53
N GLU A 97 -25.03 14.24 -13.76
CA GLU A 97 -24.69 13.41 -14.92
C GLU A 97 -23.19 13.41 -15.17
N LEU A 98 -22.64 12.31 -15.68
CA LEU A 98 -21.20 12.23 -15.97
C LEU A 98 -20.76 13.31 -16.98
N ASP A 99 -21.64 13.65 -17.92
CA ASP A 99 -21.40 14.65 -18.96
C ASP A 99 -21.37 16.08 -18.40
N SER A 100 -21.96 16.34 -17.23
CA SER A 100 -21.85 17.64 -16.56
C SER A 100 -20.49 17.84 -15.87
N LEU A 101 -19.64 16.80 -15.81
CA LEU A 101 -18.31 16.84 -15.18
C LEU A 101 -17.18 17.20 -16.16
N ASN A 102 -17.49 17.86 -17.28
CA ASN A 102 -16.49 18.23 -18.30
C ASN A 102 -15.35 19.10 -17.74
N ASN A 103 -15.63 19.97 -16.76
CA ASN A 103 -14.61 20.78 -16.09
C ASN A 103 -13.61 19.88 -15.33
N VAL A 104 -14.12 18.93 -14.54
CA VAL A 104 -13.31 17.94 -13.82
C VAL A 104 -12.46 17.13 -14.80
N LYS A 105 -13.05 16.66 -15.90
CA LYS A 105 -12.33 15.89 -16.94
C LYS A 105 -11.23 16.70 -17.60
N THR A 106 -11.50 17.97 -17.91
CA THR A 106 -10.53 18.90 -18.51
C THR A 106 -9.39 19.16 -17.54
N PHE A 107 -9.69 19.42 -16.27
CA PHE A 107 -8.71 19.57 -15.20
C PHE A 107 -7.82 18.33 -15.09
N LEU A 108 -8.39 17.12 -14.96
CA LEU A 108 -7.62 15.87 -14.86
C LEU A 108 -6.73 15.62 -16.08
N THR A 109 -7.21 15.96 -17.27
CA THR A 109 -6.43 15.83 -18.52
C THR A 109 -5.26 16.82 -18.55
N SER A 110 -5.48 18.06 -18.10
CA SER A 110 -4.43 19.07 -18.01
C SER A 110 -3.37 18.72 -16.96
N PHE A 111 -3.80 18.27 -15.78
CA PHE A 111 -2.93 17.83 -14.68
C PHE A 111 -2.01 16.67 -15.09
N ASN A 112 -2.51 15.74 -15.92
CA ASN A 112 -1.70 14.62 -16.40
C ASN A 112 -0.68 15.04 -17.48
N ASN A 113 -0.90 16.16 -18.17
CA ASN A 113 -0.09 16.63 -19.29
C ASN A 113 0.90 17.75 -18.91
N GLN A 114 0.70 18.44 -17.79
CA GLN A 114 1.56 19.53 -17.33
C GLN A 114 2.07 19.28 -15.90
N ASN A 115 3.32 19.66 -15.63
CA ASN A 115 3.83 19.84 -14.25
C ASN A 115 3.30 21.12 -13.60
N ASP A 116 2.23 21.71 -14.14
CA ASP A 116 1.74 23.02 -13.75
C ASP A 116 0.50 22.88 -12.87
N HIS A 117 0.55 23.49 -11.70
CA HIS A 117 -0.53 23.45 -10.71
C HIS A 117 -1.61 24.47 -11.12
N GLN A 118 -2.43 24.13 -12.11
CA GLN A 118 -3.60 24.94 -12.43
C GLN A 118 -4.53 25.00 -11.22
N MET A 119 -4.97 26.21 -10.87
CA MET A 119 -5.97 26.38 -9.81
C MET A 119 -7.26 25.65 -10.22
N LEU A 120 -7.82 24.89 -9.28
CA LEU A 120 -9.15 24.30 -9.42
C LEU A 120 -10.16 25.42 -9.64
N ASP A 121 -10.96 25.33 -10.70
CA ASP A 121 -12.12 26.20 -10.83
C ASP A 121 -13.13 25.89 -9.71
N SER A 122 -13.92 26.89 -9.31
CA SER A 122 -14.83 26.77 -8.18
C SER A 122 -15.82 25.61 -8.32
N SER A 123 -16.25 25.29 -9.55
CA SER A 123 -17.20 24.20 -9.78
C SER A 123 -16.56 22.82 -9.60
N THR A 124 -15.33 22.65 -10.09
CA THR A 124 -14.56 21.42 -9.87
C THR A 124 -14.25 21.24 -8.37
N TYR A 125 -13.87 22.32 -7.69
CA TYR A 125 -13.60 22.29 -6.25
C TYR A 125 -14.83 21.86 -5.44
N GLU A 126 -15.99 22.45 -5.72
CA GLU A 126 -17.27 22.11 -5.06
C GLU A 126 -17.64 20.62 -5.24
N ILE A 127 -17.46 20.07 -6.45
CA ILE A 127 -17.72 18.64 -6.70
C ILE A 127 -16.79 17.74 -5.86
N LEU A 128 -15.52 18.12 -5.73
CA LEU A 128 -14.55 17.36 -4.94
C LEU A 128 -14.88 17.42 -3.44
N GLU A 129 -15.20 18.61 -2.91
CA GLU A 129 -15.64 18.76 -1.51
C GLU A 129 -16.91 17.96 -1.22
N ASN A 130 -17.90 18.01 -2.12
CA ASN A 130 -19.14 17.25 -1.97
C ASN A 130 -18.88 15.74 -1.97
N TYR A 131 -17.95 15.26 -2.81
CA TYR A 131 -17.57 13.85 -2.82
C TYR A 131 -16.78 13.44 -1.56
N GLU A 132 -15.97 14.33 -1.00
CA GLU A 132 -15.31 14.11 0.29
C GLU A 132 -16.33 14.03 1.44
N ALA A 133 -17.35 14.90 1.44
CA ALA A 133 -18.44 14.84 2.39
C ALA A 133 -19.24 13.53 2.26
N TYR A 134 -19.60 13.13 1.04
CA TYR A 134 -20.26 11.84 0.77
C TYR A 134 -19.42 10.65 1.25
N THR A 135 -18.10 10.72 1.06
CA THR A 135 -17.16 9.72 1.56
C THR A 135 -17.13 9.66 3.09
N ALA A 136 -17.16 10.81 3.78
CA ALA A 136 -17.25 10.87 5.24
C ALA A 136 -18.58 10.26 5.75
N ASP A 137 -19.67 10.51 5.03
CA ASP A 137 -20.98 9.92 5.28
C ASP A 137 -20.98 8.38 5.15
N THR A 138 -20.25 7.84 4.17
CA THR A 138 -20.04 6.38 4.08
C THR A 138 -19.34 5.83 5.34
N PHE A 139 -18.31 6.52 5.84
CA PHE A 139 -17.61 6.11 7.06
C PHE A 139 -18.42 6.30 8.34
N SER A 140 -19.40 7.21 8.33
CA SER A 140 -20.36 7.36 9.43
C SER A 140 -21.51 6.34 9.38
N LYS A 141 -21.47 5.41 8.41
CA LYS A 141 -22.45 4.34 8.15
C LYS A 141 -23.77 4.82 7.57
N LYS A 142 -23.85 6.05 7.06
CA LYS A 142 -25.06 6.59 6.43
C LYS A 142 -25.52 5.74 5.23
N HIS A 143 -24.58 5.22 4.45
CA HIS A 143 -24.86 4.34 3.29
C HIS A 143 -24.86 2.84 3.65
N GLY A 144 -24.87 2.50 4.94
CA GLY A 144 -24.85 1.12 5.44
C GLY A 144 -23.45 0.52 5.57
N LYS A 145 -23.41 -0.72 6.09
CA LYS A 145 -22.15 -1.40 6.46
C LYS A 145 -21.34 -1.88 5.24
N THR A 146 -21.99 -2.22 4.13
CA THR A 146 -21.30 -2.78 2.96
C THR A 146 -20.39 -1.72 2.30
N PRO A 147 -20.88 -0.50 1.97
CA PRO A 147 -20.02 0.55 1.45
C PRO A 147 -18.92 0.97 2.45
N GLU A 148 -19.22 1.03 3.75
CA GLU A 148 -18.24 1.30 4.81
C GLU A 148 -17.05 0.31 4.75
N ILE A 149 -17.33 -1.00 4.73
CA ILE A 149 -16.29 -2.03 4.69
C ILE A 149 -15.48 -1.96 3.40
N PHE A 150 -16.13 -1.76 2.25
CA PHE A 150 -15.43 -1.66 0.97
C PHE A 150 -14.57 -0.40 0.84
N LEU A 151 -15.02 0.73 1.39
CA LEU A 151 -14.22 1.96 1.40
C LEU A 151 -13.10 1.90 2.44
N LEU A 152 -13.28 1.17 3.53
CA LEU A 152 -12.20 0.85 4.44
C LEU A 152 -11.15 -0.03 3.73
N TYR A 153 -11.57 -1.05 2.98
CA TYR A 153 -10.65 -1.87 2.18
C TYR A 153 -9.84 -1.03 1.19
N THR A 154 -10.45 -0.07 0.50
CA THR A 154 -9.73 0.77 -0.47
C THR A 154 -8.65 1.60 0.22
N LYS A 155 -8.93 2.15 1.42
CA LYS A 155 -7.92 2.83 2.25
C LYS A 155 -6.77 1.91 2.65
N LEU A 156 -7.07 0.64 2.97
CA LEU A 156 -6.02 -0.34 3.27
C LEU A 156 -5.15 -0.64 2.04
N VAL A 157 -5.75 -0.70 0.85
CA VAL A 157 -5.01 -0.85 -0.41
C VAL A 157 -4.16 0.39 -0.73
N ASP A 158 -4.61 1.59 -0.39
CA ASP A 158 -3.81 2.80 -0.56
C ASP A 158 -2.49 2.73 0.23
N TYR A 159 -2.49 2.20 1.46
CA TYR A 159 -1.25 1.95 2.20
C TYR A 159 -0.32 0.95 1.50
N TYR A 160 -0.86 -0.08 0.82
CA TYR A 160 -0.03 -0.95 -0.02
C TYR A 160 0.62 -0.18 -1.18
N ILE A 161 -0.16 0.66 -1.87
CA ILE A 161 0.32 1.45 -3.00
C ILE A 161 1.37 2.46 -2.55
N MET A 162 1.16 3.13 -1.41
CA MET A 162 2.13 4.05 -0.81
C MET A 162 3.44 3.34 -0.41
N MET A 163 3.35 2.12 0.10
CA MET A 163 4.52 1.29 0.42
C MET A 163 5.32 1.02 -0.86
N GLU A 164 4.65 0.59 -1.93
CA GLU A 164 5.30 0.34 -3.21
C GLU A 164 5.92 1.62 -3.79
N LEU A 165 5.21 2.75 -3.72
CA LEU A 165 5.66 4.05 -4.18
C LEU A 165 6.92 4.52 -3.44
N SER A 166 6.92 4.43 -2.11
CA SER A 166 8.05 4.83 -1.27
C SER A 166 9.34 4.10 -1.65
N ILE A 167 9.26 2.80 -1.92
CA ILE A 167 10.40 1.98 -2.36
C ILE A 167 10.84 2.41 -3.77
N ARG A 168 9.87 2.60 -4.68
CA ARG A 168 10.13 3.03 -6.07
C ARG A 168 10.83 4.38 -6.15
N GLN A 169 10.49 5.29 -5.26
CA GLN A 169 11.06 6.65 -5.18
C GLN A 169 12.30 6.73 -4.28
N ALA A 170 12.54 5.74 -3.42
CA ALA A 170 13.45 5.85 -2.28
C ALA A 170 13.06 7.00 -1.33
N ASP A 171 11.77 7.14 -1.04
CA ASP A 171 11.23 8.10 -0.10
C ASP A 171 11.07 7.47 1.30
N LEU A 172 11.95 7.85 2.23
CA LEU A 172 11.97 7.28 3.58
C LEU A 172 10.78 7.77 4.43
N GLU A 173 10.31 8.99 4.23
CA GLU A 173 9.23 9.55 5.05
C GLU A 173 7.90 8.87 4.71
N ILE A 174 7.60 8.69 3.42
CA ILE A 174 6.43 7.90 2.99
C ILE A 174 6.58 6.45 3.46
N TYR A 175 7.79 5.89 3.43
CA TYR A 175 8.05 4.53 3.90
C TYR A 175 7.73 4.38 5.41
N LYS A 176 8.28 5.23 6.28
CA LYS A 176 8.01 5.23 7.73
C LYS A 176 6.54 5.47 8.03
N PHE A 177 5.93 6.47 7.39
CA PHE A 177 4.50 6.75 7.51
C PHE A 177 3.69 5.50 7.19
N THR A 178 3.96 4.85 6.06
CA THR A 178 3.20 3.69 5.61
C THR A 178 3.41 2.48 6.51
N LEU A 179 4.65 2.24 6.99
CA LEU A 179 4.94 1.18 7.94
C LEU A 179 4.15 1.33 9.25
N SER A 180 3.99 2.57 9.74
CA SER A 180 3.16 2.83 10.93
C SER A 180 1.71 2.38 10.73
N LYS A 181 1.16 2.59 9.53
CA LYS A 181 -0.22 2.19 9.19
C LYS A 181 -0.33 0.69 9.00
N ILE A 182 0.60 0.08 8.27
CA ILE A 182 0.65 -1.38 8.04
C ILE A 182 0.78 -2.14 9.37
N SER A 183 1.60 -1.65 10.31
CA SER A 183 1.79 -2.27 11.64
C SER A 183 0.47 -2.42 12.40
N ASN A 184 -0.36 -1.36 12.41
CA ASN A 184 -1.67 -1.39 13.05
C ASN A 184 -2.58 -2.48 12.46
N ILE A 185 -2.56 -2.65 11.14
CA ILE A 185 -3.35 -3.68 10.46
C ILE A 185 -2.83 -5.08 10.81
N PHE A 186 -1.53 -5.27 10.98
CA PHE A 186 -1.00 -6.55 11.44
C PHE A 186 -1.48 -6.93 12.83
N PHE A 187 -1.63 -5.98 13.75
CA PHE A 187 -2.26 -6.26 15.05
C PHE A 187 -3.71 -6.73 14.88
N ILE A 188 -4.51 -5.98 14.12
CA ILE A 188 -5.95 -6.27 13.91
C ILE A 188 -6.14 -7.64 13.23
N MET A 189 -5.32 -7.95 12.22
CA MET A 189 -5.45 -9.18 11.43
C MET A 189 -4.79 -10.41 12.06
N ASN A 190 -4.30 -10.31 13.30
CA ASN A 190 -3.60 -11.39 14.01
C ASN A 190 -2.30 -11.86 13.31
N HIS A 191 -1.52 -10.91 12.78
CA HIS A 191 -0.18 -11.13 12.25
C HIS A 191 0.89 -10.76 13.30
N GLN A 192 0.77 -11.32 14.51
CA GLN A 192 1.50 -10.88 15.71
C GLN A 192 3.02 -10.80 15.53
N ASN A 193 3.63 -11.76 14.83
CA ASN A 193 5.07 -11.73 14.58
C ASN A 193 5.46 -10.49 13.77
N TYR A 194 4.74 -10.21 12.68
CA TYR A 194 5.00 -9.03 11.86
C TYR A 194 4.69 -7.75 12.62
N ALA A 195 3.56 -7.69 13.34
CA ALA A 195 3.20 -6.54 14.16
C ALA A 195 4.31 -6.16 15.18
N LYS A 196 4.80 -7.15 15.94
CA LYS A 196 5.86 -6.97 16.92
C LYS A 196 7.18 -6.48 16.29
N TYR A 197 7.70 -7.22 15.30
CA TYR A 197 9.01 -6.88 14.74
C TYR A 197 8.96 -5.62 13.89
N LEU A 198 7.84 -5.33 13.23
CA LEU A 198 7.70 -4.11 12.45
C LEU A 198 7.65 -2.87 13.34
N THR A 199 7.03 -2.96 14.53
CA THR A 199 7.03 -1.87 15.52
C THR A 199 8.44 -1.58 16.03
N ILE A 200 9.21 -2.61 16.37
CA ILE A 200 10.63 -2.46 16.78
C ILE A 200 11.46 -1.85 15.65
N TYR A 201 11.22 -2.30 14.41
CA TYR A 201 11.94 -1.79 13.25
C TYR A 201 11.62 -0.32 12.97
N LEU A 202 10.34 0.07 13.07
CA LEU A 202 9.91 1.45 12.91
C LEU A 202 10.55 2.36 13.97
N ASP A 203 10.56 1.94 15.23
CA ASP A 203 11.24 2.68 16.31
C ASP A 203 12.74 2.88 16.02
N LYS A 204 13.42 1.83 15.53
CA LYS A 204 14.82 1.93 15.09
C LYS A 204 15.01 2.87 13.90
N LEU A 205 14.06 2.90 12.96
CA LEU A 205 14.10 3.78 11.79
C LEU A 205 13.91 5.26 12.19
N GLU A 206 13.00 5.56 13.12
CA GLU A 206 12.80 6.94 13.59
C GLU A 206 14.01 7.46 14.35
N ASN A 207 14.72 6.57 15.06
CA ASN A 207 15.91 6.90 15.85
C ASN A 207 17.23 6.59 15.13
N ILE A 208 17.20 6.42 13.80
CA ILE A 208 18.36 5.92 13.04
C ILE A 208 19.56 6.87 13.11
N GLU A 209 19.36 8.19 13.08
CA GLU A 209 20.47 9.16 13.18
C GLU A 209 21.08 9.23 14.58
N SER A 210 20.30 8.91 15.61
CA SER A 210 20.82 8.85 16.99
C SER A 210 21.59 7.55 17.24
N SER A 211 21.10 6.43 16.69
CA SER A 211 21.68 5.10 16.92
C SER A 211 22.80 4.74 15.93
N HIS A 212 22.73 5.24 14.70
CA HIS A 212 23.66 4.99 13.60
C HIS A 212 23.90 6.30 12.81
N PRO A 213 24.60 7.29 13.40
CA PRO A 213 24.79 8.61 12.78
C PRO A 213 25.39 8.52 11.38
N GLY A 214 24.84 9.29 10.43
CA GLY A 214 25.31 9.31 9.04
C GLY A 214 24.73 8.21 8.15
N LEU A 215 24.07 7.21 8.73
CA LEU A 215 23.42 6.16 7.96
C LEU A 215 22.30 6.71 7.05
N LEU A 216 21.58 7.79 7.42
CA LEU A 216 20.59 8.38 6.50
C LEU A 216 21.21 8.95 5.22
N ASN A 217 22.45 9.44 5.28
CA ASN A 217 23.13 9.94 4.10
C ASN A 217 23.35 8.80 3.10
N ASP A 218 23.70 7.61 3.60
CA ASP A 218 23.79 6.39 2.80
C ASP A 218 22.41 5.89 2.34
N TYR A 219 21.34 6.10 3.12
CA TYR A 219 19.97 5.71 2.76
C TYR A 219 19.42 6.47 1.55
N LYS A 220 19.79 7.74 1.37
CA LYS A 220 19.38 8.55 0.21
C LYS A 220 19.86 7.92 -1.11
N ASP A 221 20.93 7.12 -1.06
CA ASP A 221 21.58 6.52 -2.22
C ASP A 221 21.34 5.01 -2.42
N CYS A 222 20.19 4.46 -2.00
CA CYS A 222 19.58 3.17 -2.42
C CYS A 222 19.61 1.97 -1.44
N THR A 223 19.51 2.15 -0.13
CA THR A 223 19.57 0.98 0.79
C THR A 223 18.30 0.13 0.87
N PHE A 224 17.10 0.69 0.59
CA PHE A 224 15.82 -0.03 0.71
C PHE A 224 15.12 -0.33 -0.63
N GLY A 225 15.77 0.00 -1.74
CA GLY A 225 15.29 -0.28 -3.08
C GLY A 225 16.41 -0.31 -4.12
N ILE A 226 16.44 -1.37 -4.94
CA ILE A 226 17.46 -1.59 -5.98
C ILE A 226 16.89 -1.22 -7.34
N ARG A 227 17.67 -0.53 -8.19
CA ARG A 227 17.33 -0.24 -9.60
C ARG A 227 18.48 -0.61 -10.52
N ARG A 228 18.15 -1.01 -11.74
CA ARG A 228 19.12 -1.23 -12.84
C ARG A 228 19.26 -0.03 -13.78
N THR A 229 18.32 0.91 -13.71
CA THR A 229 18.27 2.07 -14.60
C THR A 229 18.08 3.35 -13.79
N THR A 230 18.36 4.49 -14.38
CA THR A 230 18.11 5.82 -13.77
C THR A 230 16.66 6.28 -13.93
N LYS A 231 15.79 5.49 -14.59
CA LYS A 231 14.39 5.87 -14.80
C LYS A 231 13.67 6.07 -13.47
N PRO A 232 12.79 7.09 -13.35
CA PRO A 232 11.93 7.25 -12.19
C PRO A 232 11.11 5.98 -11.91
N LEU A 233 10.81 5.75 -10.63
CA LEU A 233 9.99 4.63 -10.15
C LEU A 233 10.49 3.21 -10.49
N SER A 234 11.75 3.07 -10.91
CA SER A 234 12.31 1.78 -11.36
C SER A 234 12.88 0.90 -10.24
N ARG A 235 12.89 1.38 -8.99
CA ARG A 235 13.38 0.59 -7.86
C ARG A 235 12.43 -0.55 -7.49
N ILE A 236 13.01 -1.64 -7.02
CA ILE A 236 12.32 -2.81 -6.46
C ILE A 236 12.86 -3.11 -5.06
N PRO A 237 12.11 -3.84 -4.20
CA PRO A 237 12.61 -4.21 -2.88
C PRO A 237 13.95 -4.95 -2.93
N ILE A 238 14.81 -4.66 -1.96
CA ILE A 238 16.13 -5.28 -1.86
C ILE A 238 16.05 -6.81 -1.68
N ASP A 239 15.16 -7.28 -0.80
CA ASP A 239 14.95 -8.70 -0.53
C ASP A 239 14.33 -9.44 -1.72
N LEU A 240 13.48 -8.79 -2.52
CA LEU A 240 13.01 -9.35 -3.79
C LEU A 240 14.16 -9.54 -4.80
N THR A 241 15.11 -8.60 -4.83
CA THR A 241 16.27 -8.70 -5.72
C THR A 241 17.15 -9.88 -5.32
N LEU A 242 17.41 -10.04 -4.01
CA LEU A 242 18.15 -11.19 -3.47
C LEU A 242 17.48 -12.53 -3.83
N GLU A 243 16.15 -12.61 -3.72
CA GLU A 243 15.39 -13.80 -4.13
C GLU A 243 15.53 -14.13 -5.63
N GLN A 244 15.56 -13.10 -6.48
CA GLN A 244 15.57 -13.27 -7.93
C GLN A 244 16.97 -13.43 -8.54
N THR A 245 18.02 -13.21 -7.75
CA THR A 245 19.42 -13.29 -8.18
C THR A 245 20.15 -14.35 -7.38
N VAL A 246 20.64 -13.99 -6.19
CA VAL A 246 21.49 -14.83 -5.33
C VAL A 246 20.83 -16.15 -4.96
N ASN A 247 19.57 -16.12 -4.50
CA ASN A 247 18.90 -17.34 -4.04
C ASN A 247 18.45 -18.26 -5.19
N LYS A 248 18.22 -17.69 -6.38
CA LYS A 248 17.82 -18.47 -7.55
C LYS A 248 18.99 -19.29 -8.08
N ASP A 249 20.20 -18.75 -8.00
CA ASP A 249 21.42 -19.41 -8.48
C ASP A 249 22.05 -20.34 -7.43
N ALA A 250 21.56 -20.30 -6.18
CA ALA A 250 22.02 -21.11 -5.05
C ALA A 250 21.08 -22.28 -4.67
N ALA A 251 19.98 -22.47 -5.41
CA ALA A 251 18.99 -23.53 -5.22
C ALA A 251 19.03 -24.54 -6.38
#